data_AF-A0A8X7R8M0-F1
#
_entry.id   AF-A0A8X7R8M0-F1
#
_cell.length_a   1.000
_cell.length_b   1.000
_cell.length_c   1.000
_cell.angle_alpha   90.00
_cell.angle_beta   90.00
_cell.angle_gamma   90.00
#
_symmetry.space_group_name_H-M   'P 1'
#
loop_
_entity.id
_entity.type
_entity.pdbx_description
1 polymer ?
#
loop_
_entity_poly.entity_id
_entity_poly.type
_entity_poly.pdbx_seq_one_letter_code
_entity_poly.pdbx_strand_id
1 'polypeptide(L)'
;MVKLVCKNRKTMEEIYTNVAVSNMHGKYMFVVHNNHNDEMCDVMLVKSSDKGCSEISKGREQARVILNHYNGITEQIRHANNMGFGKDVTDVFCYELIKKYHVDENEI
;
A
#
# COMPACT_ATOMS: atom_id res chain seq x y z
N MET A 1 -10.83 1.76 1.53
CA MET A 1 -10.38 2.52 2.72
C MET A 1 -9.01 2.01 3.12
N VAL A 2 -8.11 2.94 3.38
CA VAL A 2 -6.74 2.71 3.82
C VAL A 2 -6.46 3.51 5.09
N LYS A 3 -5.53 3.03 5.92
CA LYS A 3 -5.08 3.69 7.14
C LYS A 3 -3.57 3.89 7.08
N LEU A 4 -3.10 5.12 7.26
CA LEU A 4 -1.70 5.40 7.56
C LEU A 4 -1.49 5.22 9.06
N VAL A 5 -0.47 4.46 9.45
CA VAL A 5 -0.06 4.25 10.83
C VAL A 5 1.43 4.51 10.94
N CYS A 6 1.83 5.41 11.83
CA CYS A 6 3.22 5.59 12.22
C CYS A 6 3.41 5.09 13.65
N LYS A 7 4.47 4.31 13.83
CA LYS A 7 4.84 3.71 15.11
C LYS A 7 6.19 4.20 15.57
N ASN A 8 6.33 4.34 16.88
CA ASN A 8 7.65 4.51 17.49
C ASN A 8 8.51 3.28 17.15
N ARG A 9 9.68 3.50 16.57
CA ARG A 9 10.58 2.43 16.12
C ARG A 9 11.08 1.51 17.25
N LYS A 10 11.14 1.99 18.49
CA LYS A 10 11.62 1.23 19.64
C LYS A 10 10.49 0.55 20.40
N THR A 11 9.42 1.29 20.72
CA THR A 11 8.31 0.77 21.55
C THR A 11 7.22 0.08 20.73
N MET A 12 7.21 0.29 19.41
CA MET A 12 6.16 -0.17 18.49
C MET A 12 4.77 0.42 18.77
N GLU A 13 4.68 1.42 19.64
CA GLU A 13 3.44 2.13 19.94
C GLU A 13 2.98 2.97 18.75
N GLU A 14 1.68 2.94 18.45
CA GLU A 14 1.07 3.83 17.47
C GLU A 14 1.09 5.27 18.00
N ILE A 15 1.73 6.17 17.27
CA ILE A 15 1.90 7.57 17.66
C ILE A 15 1.20 8.52 16.69
N TYR A 16 0.89 8.06 15.48
CA TYR A 16 0.07 8.80 14.53
C TYR A 16 -0.73 7.86 13.66
N THR A 17 -1.98 8.26 13.40
CA THR A 17 -2.84 7.55 12.46
C THR A 17 -3.65 8.53 11.62
N ASN A 18 -3.94 8.15 10.37
CA ASN A 18 -4.83 8.89 9.49
C ASN A 18 -5.56 7.91 8.57
N VAL A 19 -6.73 8.28 8.06
CA VAL A 19 -7.57 7.43 7.20
C VAL A 19 -7.90 8.14 5.90
N ALA A 20 -7.94 7.37 4.81
CA ALA A 20 -8.31 7.87 3.50
C ALA A 20 -9.16 6.84 2.73
N VAL A 21 -9.95 7.36 1.79
CA VAL A 21 -10.72 6.57 0.84
C VAL A 21 -10.15 6.82 -0.54
N SER A 22 -9.97 5.74 -1.31
CA SER A 22 -9.51 5.85 -2.70
C SER A 22 -10.59 6.48 -3.57
N ASN A 23 -10.18 7.29 -4.53
CA ASN A 23 -11.06 7.82 -5.57
C ASN A 23 -11.43 6.72 -6.59
N MET A 24 -12.19 7.10 -7.62
CA MET A 24 -12.63 6.18 -8.68
C MET A 24 -11.50 5.52 -9.48
N HIS A 25 -10.28 6.06 -9.42
CA HIS A 25 -9.10 5.50 -10.06
C HIS A 25 -8.25 4.64 -9.10
N GLY A 26 -8.75 4.33 -7.90
CA GLY A 26 -8.01 3.58 -6.89
C GLY A 26 -6.91 4.37 -6.18
N LYS A 27 -6.77 5.67 -6.44
CA LYS A 27 -5.74 6.53 -5.82
C LYS A 27 -6.25 7.10 -4.50
N TYR A 28 -5.41 7.10 -3.48
CA TYR A 28 -5.67 7.76 -2.19
C TYR A 28 -4.58 8.79 -1.89
N MET A 29 -4.86 9.70 -0.97
CA MET A 29 -3.93 10.73 -0.54
C MET A 29 -4.08 10.98 0.96
N PHE A 30 -2.96 11.18 1.64
CA PHE A 30 -2.90 11.65 3.02
C PHE A 30 -2.19 13.00 3.04
N VAL A 31 -2.75 13.99 3.73
CA VAL A 31 -2.03 15.21 4.07
C VAL A 31 -1.40 15.01 5.44
N VAL A 32 -0.08 15.09 5.51
CA VAL A 32 0.70 14.86 6.74
C VAL A 32 1.47 16.14 7.04
N HIS A 33 1.14 16.80 8.17
CA HIS A 33 1.75 18.08 8.53
C HIS A 33 3.03 17.93 9.36
N ASN A 34 3.16 16.83 10.11
CA ASN A 34 4.26 16.62 11.04
C ASN A 34 5.40 15.85 10.38
N ASN A 35 6.64 16.14 10.81
CA ASN A 35 7.79 15.34 10.42
C ASN A 35 7.88 14.08 11.28
N HIS A 36 7.77 12.91 10.65
CA HIS A 36 7.80 11.61 11.31
C HIS A 36 9.21 10.99 11.23
N ASN A 37 10.18 11.66 11.89
CA ASN A 37 11.63 11.43 11.84
C ASN A 37 12.07 9.95 11.68
N ASP A 38 12.23 9.23 12.80
CA ASP A 38 12.70 7.85 12.88
C ASP A 38 11.54 6.85 13.07
N GLU A 39 10.33 7.26 12.73
CA GLU A 39 9.12 6.49 12.92
C GLU A 39 8.94 5.46 11.80
N MET A 40 8.33 4.32 12.13
CA MET A 40 7.95 3.34 11.13
C MET A 40 6.54 3.64 10.65
N CYS A 41 6.42 4.22 9.46
CA CYS A 41 5.13 4.55 8.85
C CYS A 41 4.76 3.55 7.76
N ASP A 42 3.60 2.93 7.90
CA ASP A 42 3.05 1.99 6.94
C ASP A 42 1.60 2.42 6.58
N VAL A 43 1.26 2.33 5.30
CA VAL A 43 -0.14 2.43 4.85
C VAL A 43 -0.69 1.01 4.79
N MET A 44 -1.87 0.78 5.35
CA MET A 44 -2.51 -0.53 5.46
C MET A 44 -3.89 -0.52 4.81
N LEU A 45 -4.26 -1.63 4.18
CA LEU A 45 -5.63 -1.88 3.76
C LEU A 45 -6.54 -2.09 4.97
N VAL A 46 -7.71 -1.45 4.95
CA VAL A 46 -8.72 -1.60 6.01
C VAL A 46 -9.97 -2.29 5.47
N LYS A 47 -10.48 -1.78 4.34
CA LYS A 47 -11.77 -2.24 3.80
C LYS A 47 -11.89 -1.94 2.31
N SER A 48 -12.37 -2.93 1.55
CA SER A 48 -12.79 -2.73 0.17
C SER A 48 -14.22 -2.18 0.08
N SER A 49 -14.47 -1.34 -0.92
CA SER A 49 -15.84 -0.93 -1.30
C SER A 49 -16.54 -1.99 -2.16
N ASP A 50 -15.77 -2.88 -2.79
CA ASP A 50 -16.29 -3.98 -3.59
C ASP A 50 -16.44 -5.23 -2.71
N LYS A 51 -17.65 -5.80 -2.69
CA LYS A 51 -17.95 -6.99 -1.89
C LYS A 51 -17.30 -8.25 -2.47
N GLY A 52 -17.17 -8.34 -3.80
CA GLY A 52 -16.55 -9.49 -4.47
C GLY A 52 -15.03 -9.42 -4.55
N CYS A 53 -14.43 -8.39 -3.93
CA CYS A 53 -12.99 -8.14 -3.91
C CYS A 53 -12.61 -7.54 -2.54
N SER A 54 -12.83 -8.33 -1.48
CA SER A 54 -12.71 -7.86 -0.10
C SER A 54 -11.66 -8.59 0.73
N GLU A 55 -11.15 -9.73 0.26
CA GLU A 55 -10.05 -10.45 0.89
C GLU A 55 -8.73 -9.70 0.67
N ILE A 56 -7.95 -9.46 1.72
CA ILE A 56 -6.64 -8.81 1.54
C ILE A 56 -5.69 -9.82 0.90
N SER A 57 -5.07 -9.45 -0.22
CA SER A 57 -4.08 -10.30 -0.88
C SER A 57 -2.81 -10.42 -0.04
N LYS A 58 -2.37 -11.66 0.21
CA LYS A 58 -1.15 -11.94 0.97
C LYS A 58 0.06 -11.27 0.34
N GLY A 59 0.88 -10.59 1.15
CA GLY A 59 2.04 -9.81 0.72
C GLY A 59 1.72 -8.44 0.11
N ARG A 60 0.43 -8.05 0.06
CA ARG A 60 -0.04 -6.75 -0.44
C ARG A 60 -0.96 -6.04 0.57
N GLU A 61 -0.83 -6.38 1.85
CA GLU A 61 -1.64 -5.86 2.95
C GLU A 61 -1.26 -4.41 3.29
N GLN A 62 0.02 -4.08 3.13
CA GLN A 62 0.59 -2.81 3.55
C GLN A 62 1.75 -2.37 2.66
N ALA A 63 2.04 -1.07 2.70
CA ALA A 63 3.17 -0.46 2.03
C ALA A 63 3.87 0.54 2.95
N ARG A 64 5.20 0.39 3.09
CA ARG A 64 6.03 1.29 3.88
C ARG A 64 6.23 2.61 3.18
N VAL A 65 6.16 3.70 3.95
CA VAL A 65 6.43 5.06 3.47
C VAL A 65 7.38 5.78 4.41
N ILE A 66 8.27 6.61 3.85
CA ILE A 66 9.21 7.41 4.63
C ILE A 66 8.66 8.83 4.74
N LEU A 67 8.21 9.21 5.93
CA LEU A 67 7.62 10.52 6.23
C LEU A 67 8.59 11.42 7.00
N ASN A 68 9.86 11.41 6.58
CA ASN A 68 10.92 12.25 7.10
C ASN A 68 11.41 13.23 6.02
N HIS A 69 11.49 14.52 6.34
CA HIS A 69 12.00 15.58 5.48
C HIS A 69 13.55 15.67 5.45
N TYR A 70 14.24 15.11 6.45
CA TYR A 70 15.70 15.17 6.58
C TYR A 70 16.38 13.88 6.11
N ASN A 71 15.92 13.32 5.00
CA ASN A 71 16.42 12.05 4.44
C ASN A 71 17.11 12.21 3.07
N GLY A 72 17.37 13.44 2.64
CA GLY A 72 18.00 13.74 1.35
C GLY A 72 17.08 13.61 0.13
N ILE A 73 15.78 13.34 0.32
CA ILE A 73 14.81 13.31 -0.78
C ILE A 73 14.09 14.64 -0.86
N THR A 74 14.22 15.33 -2.00
CA THR A 74 13.70 16.68 -2.25
C THR A 74 12.18 16.73 -2.45
N GLU A 75 11.59 15.66 -2.96
CA GLU A 75 10.15 15.57 -3.19
C GLU A 75 9.35 15.47 -1.88
N GLN A 76 8.27 16.25 -1.79
CA GLN A 76 7.35 16.24 -0.65
C GLN A 76 6.28 15.14 -0.76
N ILE A 77 6.00 14.68 -1.98
CA ILE A 77 5.04 13.62 -2.23
C ILE A 77 5.77 12.27 -2.09
N ARG A 78 5.21 11.39 -1.26
CA ARG A 78 5.72 10.03 -1.07
C ARG A 78 4.73 9.04 -1.69
N HIS A 79 5.23 8.24 -2.61
CA HIS A 79 4.44 7.21 -3.26
C HIS A 79 4.60 5.89 -2.49
N ALA A 80 3.48 5.36 -2.01
CA ALA A 80 3.43 4.02 -1.45
C ALA A 80 3.29 2.99 -2.59
N ASN A 81 3.88 1.82 -2.40
CA ASN A 81 3.63 0.68 -3.30
C ASN A 81 2.14 0.33 -3.32
N ASN A 82 1.71 -0.27 -4.44
CA ASN A 82 0.34 -0.72 -4.59
C ASN A 82 0.03 -1.87 -3.62
N MET A 83 -1.09 -1.73 -2.92
CA MET A 83 -1.71 -2.79 -2.12
C MET A 83 -2.87 -3.40 -2.90
N GLY A 84 -3.38 -4.56 -2.48
CA GLY A 84 -4.43 -5.26 -3.21
C GLY A 84 -5.39 -6.06 -2.36
N PHE A 85 -6.67 -6.00 -2.73
CA PHE A 85 -7.64 -7.02 -2.37
C PHE A 85 -7.70 -8.08 -3.50
N GLY A 86 -7.90 -9.33 -3.11
CA GLY A 86 -8.16 -10.44 -4.01
C GLY A 86 -9.65 -10.53 -4.32
N LYS A 87 -9.95 -10.91 -5.56
CA LYS A 87 -11.31 -11.21 -6.01
C LYS A 87 -11.69 -12.62 -5.57
N ASP A 88 -12.94 -12.81 -5.16
CA ASP A 88 -13.44 -14.11 -4.67
C ASP A 88 -13.39 -15.21 -5.74
N VAL A 89 -13.50 -14.82 -7.01
CA VAL A 89 -13.44 -15.71 -8.16
C VAL A 89 -12.32 -15.27 -9.09
N THR A 90 -11.41 -16.19 -9.37
CA THR A 90 -10.32 -16.00 -10.33
C THR A 90 -10.87 -15.65 -11.70
N ASP A 91 -10.27 -14.65 -12.34
CA ASP A 91 -10.69 -14.22 -13.66
C ASP A 91 -10.12 -15.15 -14.76
N VAL A 92 -10.86 -15.30 -15.86
CA VAL A 92 -10.51 -16.23 -16.94
C VAL A 92 -9.17 -15.89 -17.58
N PHE A 93 -8.76 -14.63 -17.54
CA PHE A 93 -7.50 -14.16 -18.12
C PHE A 93 -6.28 -14.43 -17.23
N CYS A 94 -6.45 -14.75 -15.95
CA CYS A 94 -5.32 -14.92 -15.02
C CYS A 94 -4.36 -16.02 -15.48
N TYR A 95 -4.89 -17.11 -16.04
CA TYR A 95 -4.08 -18.22 -16.55
C TYR A 95 -3.20 -17.82 -17.73
N GLU A 96 -3.77 -17.13 -18.71
CA GLU A 96 -3.01 -16.65 -19.88
C GLU A 96 -1.98 -15.57 -19.49
N LEU A 97 -2.30 -14.73 -18.50
CA LEU A 97 -1.36 -13.75 -17.98
C LEU A 97 -0.15 -14.40 -17.33
N ILE A 98 -0.35 -15.43 -16.50
CA ILE A 98 0.74 -16.16 -15.84
C ILE A 98 1.65 -16.84 -16.87
N LYS A 99 1.09 -17.45 -17.93
CA LYS A 99 1.89 -18.03 -19.01
C LYS A 99 2.83 -17.00 -19.63
N LYS A 100 2.34 -15.80 -19.92
CA LYS A 100 3.16 -14.74 -20.53
C LYS A 100 4.38 -14.40 -19.66
N TYR A 101 4.19 -14.23 -18.35
CA TYR A 101 5.29 -13.94 -17.43
C TYR A 101 6.31 -15.07 -17.33
N HIS A 102 5.92 -16.33 -17.46
CA HIS A 102 6.86 -17.46 -17.44
C HIS A 102 7.59 -17.69 -18.77
N VAL A 103 7.04 -17.25 -19.90
CA VAL A 103 7.74 -17.31 -21.18
C VAL A 103 8.92 -16.32 -21.18
N ASP A 104 8.73 -15.13 -20.61
CA ASP A 104 9.78 -14.10 -20.51
C ASP A 104 10.99 -14.54 -19.63
N GLU A 105 10.82 -15.47 -18.67
CA GLU A 105 11.91 -16.00 -17.84
C GLU A 105 12.78 -17.05 -18.57
N ASN A 106 12.26 -17.70 -19.61
CA ASN A 106 12.94 -18.79 -20.34
C ASN A 106 13.59 -18.33 -21.66
N GLU A 107 13.51 -17.03 -21.98
CA GLU A 107 14.15 -16.41 -23.16
C GLU A 107 15.39 -15.54 -22.80
N ILE A 108 16.02 -15.78 -21.64
CA ILE A 108 17.29 -15.15 -21.21
C ILE A 108 18.40 -16.19 -21.07
#